data_AF-A0A6H2NIT2-F1
#
_entry.id   AF-A0A6H2NIT2-F1
#
_cell.length_a   1.000
_cell.length_b   1.000
_cell.length_c   1.000
_cell.angle_alpha   90.00
_cell.angle_beta   90.00
_cell.angle_gamma   90.00
#
_symmetry.space_group_name_H-M   'P 1'
#
loop_
_entity.id
_entity.type
_entity.pdbx_description
1 polymer ?
#
loop_
_entity_poly.entity_id
_entity_poly.type
_entity_poly.pdbx_seq_one_letter_code
_entity_poly.pdbx_strand_id
1 'polypeptide(L)'
;MPQIFISAGHGGYEDGVLDPGAVLPETTEAAEMIQVRDLVVAELRSRGLSVLSVPDDLSAAQTIAWINARCRPQDIALEIHAGAHSDASVRGTTAFYIAQNDVRRTHAELVLLALLRRVPELRSRGVKPDTDSPTGSMAFLRNVTCPSLLMELGYLTNPQDLNLIQNRRRDLALGLADGLASWSRAVATPPPDLPPGTYPEIGINVNGGQYPETGILVNNNSYVPIDLADVLGVNLATANITRIRYANVVYIKAVDLRNYSISVGWDANTRTVLLRSHLGNQLCPGTLDRLVANGATSEVQLLMFLKSINESAISQYRDLPKLYREEAAIEGVNHDVAFCQMLVETNSLSFGGNLKPSQNNFGGIGSPTGGMEGASFPSARVGVRAQIQHLKAYGGLEPLVQRQVDPRFQFVRRGIAPLVQQLSGRWSNDMEYGSKILAFMRRLYESAGFL
;
A
#
# COMPACT_ATOMS: atom_id res chain seq x y z
N MET A 1 -4.98 -20.80 25.97
CA MET A 1 -5.01 -19.33 25.83
C MET A 1 -4.73 -18.95 24.38
N PRO A 2 -5.32 -17.85 23.88
CA PRO A 2 -4.91 -17.21 22.63
C PRO A 2 -3.42 -16.88 22.64
N GLN A 3 -2.76 -17.06 21.51
CA GLN A 3 -1.36 -16.73 21.26
C GLN A 3 -1.27 -15.35 20.61
N ILE A 4 -0.35 -14.52 21.08
CA ILE A 4 0.03 -13.26 20.42
C ILE A 4 1.34 -13.52 19.68
N PHE A 5 1.37 -13.20 18.40
CA PHE A 5 2.58 -13.17 17.58
C PHE A 5 3.01 -11.72 17.42
N ILE A 6 4.29 -11.42 17.65
CA ILE A 6 4.83 -10.09 17.43
C ILE A 6 6.11 -10.16 16.59
N SER A 7 6.11 -9.43 15.49
CA SER A 7 7.21 -9.26 14.55
C SER A 7 7.74 -7.84 14.64
N ALA A 8 9.05 -7.68 14.51
CA ALA A 8 9.66 -6.39 14.21
C ALA A 8 9.97 -6.43 12.71
N GLY A 9 9.54 -5.41 11.96
CA GLY A 9 9.80 -5.34 10.53
C GLY A 9 11.29 -5.30 10.22
N HIS A 10 11.67 -5.85 9.06
CA HIS A 10 13.06 -5.94 8.60
C HIS A 10 13.92 -6.84 9.50
N GLY A 11 15.25 -6.65 9.52
CA GLY A 11 16.21 -7.41 10.33
C GLY A 11 16.62 -8.76 9.73
N GLY A 12 15.77 -9.34 8.87
CA GLY A 12 16.01 -10.60 8.18
C GLY A 12 16.83 -10.47 6.90
N TYR A 13 17.03 -11.60 6.23
CA TYR A 13 17.75 -11.65 4.95
C TYR A 13 16.78 -11.80 3.77
N GLU A 14 16.73 -10.80 2.89
CA GLU A 14 16.03 -10.85 1.61
C GLU A 14 17.02 -11.19 0.50
N ASP A 15 16.82 -12.34 -0.16
CA ASP A 15 17.74 -12.87 -1.19
C ASP A 15 19.22 -12.91 -0.76
N GLY A 16 19.46 -13.20 0.53
CA GLY A 16 20.80 -13.28 1.11
C GLY A 16 21.40 -11.93 1.53
N VAL A 17 20.67 -10.83 1.39
CA VAL A 17 21.07 -9.48 1.82
C VAL A 17 20.29 -9.12 3.07
N LEU A 18 20.99 -8.66 4.11
CA LEU A 18 20.34 -8.14 5.32
C LEU A 18 19.47 -6.94 4.95
N ASP A 19 18.20 -6.97 5.33
CA ASP A 19 17.29 -5.84 5.19
C ASP A 19 17.28 -5.02 6.50
N PRO A 20 17.90 -3.82 6.53
CA PRO A 20 17.89 -2.99 7.73
C PRO A 20 16.60 -2.16 7.89
N GLY A 21 15.72 -2.14 6.87
CA GLY A 21 14.69 -1.12 6.73
C GLY A 21 15.29 0.27 6.52
N ALA A 22 14.64 1.31 7.06
CA ALA A 22 15.21 2.66 7.02
C ALA A 22 16.56 2.74 7.76
N VAL A 23 17.57 3.35 7.11
CA VAL A 23 18.93 3.50 7.66
C VAL A 23 19.19 4.95 8.06
N LEU A 24 19.57 5.15 9.32
CA LEU A 24 20.05 6.42 9.87
C LEU A 24 21.54 6.31 10.24
N PRO A 25 22.25 7.42 10.50
CA PRO A 25 23.67 7.38 10.86
C PRO A 25 24.00 6.48 12.06
N GLU A 26 23.12 6.43 13.07
CA GLU A 26 23.39 5.75 14.35
C GLU A 26 22.49 4.54 14.61
N THR A 27 21.50 4.27 13.74
CA THR A 27 20.51 3.20 13.96
C THR A 27 19.81 2.80 12.67
N THR A 28 19.07 1.70 12.73
CA THR A 28 18.21 1.23 11.64
C THR A 28 16.80 0.98 12.15
N GLU A 29 15.84 0.92 11.24
CA GLU A 29 14.46 0.53 11.57
C GLU A 29 14.41 -0.81 12.28
N ALA A 30 15.08 -1.81 11.72
CA ALA A 30 15.17 -3.14 12.33
C ALA A 30 15.67 -3.05 13.78
N ALA A 31 16.76 -2.32 14.03
CA ALA A 31 17.37 -2.21 15.36
C ALA A 31 16.44 -1.55 16.38
N GLU A 32 15.72 -0.50 16.00
CA GLU A 32 14.78 0.19 16.88
C GLU A 32 13.52 -0.66 17.15
N MET A 33 12.97 -1.30 16.13
CA MET A 33 11.77 -2.11 16.25
C MET A 33 12.00 -3.39 17.05
N ILE A 34 13.15 -4.05 16.89
CA ILE A 34 13.55 -5.21 17.71
C ILE A 34 13.59 -4.82 19.19
N GLN A 35 14.21 -3.69 19.52
CA GLN A 35 14.28 -3.21 20.92
C GLN A 35 12.89 -2.88 21.50
N VAL A 36 11.98 -2.32 20.71
CA VAL A 36 10.60 -2.06 21.14
C VAL A 36 9.87 -3.38 21.38
N ARG A 37 9.92 -4.29 20.40
CA ARG A 37 9.26 -5.60 20.45
C ARG A 37 9.68 -6.39 21.69
N ASP A 38 10.97 -6.45 21.98
CA ASP A 38 11.48 -7.26 23.10
C ASP A 38 10.91 -6.78 24.45
N LEU A 39 10.74 -5.46 24.61
CA LEU A 39 10.05 -4.88 25.77
C LEU A 39 8.55 -5.21 25.77
N VAL A 40 7.87 -5.19 24.61
CA VAL A 40 6.46 -5.61 24.50
C VAL A 40 6.31 -7.08 24.90
N VAL A 41 7.21 -7.96 24.43
CA VAL A 41 7.21 -9.38 24.77
C VAL A 41 7.39 -9.58 26.27
N ALA A 42 8.35 -8.89 26.88
CA ALA A 42 8.57 -8.94 28.33
C ALA A 42 7.32 -8.49 29.11
N GLU A 43 6.67 -7.40 28.66
CA GLU A 43 5.47 -6.85 29.29
C GLU A 43 4.24 -7.75 29.12
N LEU A 44 4.05 -8.39 27.96
CA LEU A 44 2.98 -9.36 27.78
C LEU A 44 3.17 -10.59 28.66
N ARG A 45 4.42 -11.09 28.78
CA ARG A 45 4.76 -12.23 29.64
C ARG A 45 4.56 -11.92 31.12
N SER A 46 4.92 -10.72 31.58
CA SER A 46 4.72 -10.30 32.97
C SER A 46 3.24 -10.30 33.38
N ARG A 47 2.33 -10.13 32.41
CA ARG A 47 0.87 -10.19 32.56
C ARG A 47 0.28 -11.60 32.39
N GLY A 48 1.12 -12.62 32.20
CA GLY A 48 0.68 -14.00 31.97
C GLY A 48 0.07 -14.27 30.59
N LEU A 49 0.27 -13.39 29.61
CA LEU A 49 -0.21 -13.58 28.25
C LEU A 49 0.76 -14.46 27.46
N SER A 50 0.21 -15.33 26.61
CA SER A 50 1.00 -16.15 25.70
C SER A 50 1.48 -15.33 24.52
N VAL A 51 2.80 -15.14 24.39
CA VAL A 51 3.41 -14.36 23.31
C VAL A 51 4.62 -15.08 22.69
N LEU A 52 4.70 -15.05 21.37
CA LEU A 52 5.81 -15.53 20.56
C LEU A 52 6.40 -14.35 19.79
N SER A 53 7.71 -14.13 20.00
CA SER A 53 8.50 -13.25 19.16
C SER A 53 8.86 -13.99 17.89
N VAL A 54 8.62 -13.38 16.72
CA VAL A 54 9.13 -13.90 15.46
C VAL A 54 10.67 -13.76 15.45
N PRO A 55 11.43 -14.76 14.94
CA PRO A 55 12.89 -14.64 14.81
C PRO A 55 13.31 -13.50 13.88
N ASP A 56 14.41 -12.83 14.26
CA ASP A 56 14.91 -11.62 13.58
C ASP A 56 15.53 -11.88 12.20
N ASP A 57 15.95 -13.12 11.93
CA ASP A 57 16.70 -13.50 10.73
C ASP A 57 15.82 -13.91 9.55
N LEU A 58 14.49 -13.90 9.72
CA LEU A 58 13.53 -14.28 8.70
C LEU A 58 13.23 -13.13 7.74
N SER A 59 13.26 -13.42 6.43
CA SER A 59 12.63 -12.55 5.41
C SER A 59 11.14 -12.31 5.71
N ALA A 60 10.55 -11.28 5.09
CA ALA A 60 9.12 -10.99 5.20
C ALA A 60 8.25 -12.22 4.84
N ALA A 61 8.64 -12.95 3.78
CA ALA A 61 7.94 -14.18 3.37
C ALA A 61 8.07 -15.30 4.41
N GLN A 62 9.26 -15.49 4.98
CA GLN A 62 9.50 -16.48 6.03
C GLN A 62 8.81 -16.12 7.34
N THR A 63 8.73 -14.85 7.70
CA THR A 63 7.97 -14.34 8.86
C THR A 63 6.50 -14.72 8.76
N ILE A 64 5.87 -14.45 7.61
CA ILE A 64 4.48 -14.84 7.34
C ILE A 64 4.31 -16.36 7.43
N ALA A 65 5.20 -17.13 6.79
CA ALA A 65 5.15 -18.59 6.84
C ALA A 65 5.32 -19.14 8.27
N TRP A 66 6.20 -18.54 9.06
CA TRP A 66 6.49 -18.92 10.43
C TRP A 66 5.28 -18.69 11.35
N ILE A 67 4.58 -17.56 11.18
CA ILE A 67 3.33 -17.27 11.90
C ILE A 67 2.25 -18.26 11.46
N ASN A 68 2.04 -18.42 10.15
CA ASN A 68 0.99 -19.28 9.59
C ASN A 68 1.12 -20.76 9.98
N ALA A 69 2.35 -21.26 10.16
CA ALA A 69 2.59 -22.61 10.63
C ALA A 69 2.15 -22.85 12.09
N ARG A 70 1.83 -21.79 12.85
CA ARG A 70 1.58 -21.85 14.30
C ARG A 70 0.26 -21.21 14.73
N CYS A 71 -0.26 -20.27 13.96
CA CYS A 71 -1.41 -19.48 14.37
C CYS A 71 -2.74 -20.22 14.18
N ARG A 72 -3.67 -19.96 15.07
CA ARG A 72 -5.07 -20.43 15.03
C ARG A 72 -6.01 -19.22 14.84
N PRO A 73 -7.28 -19.44 14.49
CA PRO A 73 -8.23 -18.34 14.26
C PRO A 73 -8.41 -17.37 15.45
N GLN A 74 -8.24 -17.85 16.68
CA GLN A 74 -8.34 -17.06 17.92
C GLN A 74 -7.07 -16.28 18.29
N ASP A 75 -5.97 -16.51 17.57
CA ASP A 75 -4.68 -15.87 17.83
C ASP A 75 -4.59 -14.54 17.07
N ILE A 76 -3.64 -13.66 17.45
CA ILE A 76 -3.43 -12.37 16.78
C ILE A 76 -1.96 -12.18 16.41
N ALA A 77 -1.69 -11.42 15.35
CA ALA A 77 -0.34 -11.09 14.89
C ALA A 77 -0.17 -9.59 14.68
N LEU A 78 0.88 -9.00 15.26
CA LEU A 78 1.26 -7.61 15.04
C LEU A 78 2.67 -7.54 14.46
N GLU A 79 2.86 -6.79 13.39
CA GLU A 79 4.17 -6.37 12.91
C GLU A 79 4.37 -4.88 13.19
N ILE A 80 5.50 -4.50 13.80
CA ILE A 80 5.82 -3.10 14.08
C ILE A 80 6.94 -2.62 13.16
N HIS A 81 6.75 -1.41 12.63
CA HIS A 81 7.64 -0.71 11.72
C HIS A 81 7.89 0.72 12.21
N ALA A 82 8.88 1.38 11.63
CA ALA A 82 9.05 2.83 11.74
C ALA A 82 9.32 3.42 10.36
N GLY A 83 8.51 4.40 9.98
CA GLY A 83 8.62 5.02 8.67
C GLY A 83 9.91 5.82 8.52
N ALA A 84 10.25 6.11 7.27
CA ALA A 84 11.19 7.16 6.93
C ALA A 84 10.56 8.04 5.86
N HIS A 85 10.82 9.33 5.96
CA HIS A 85 10.28 10.31 5.05
C HIS A 85 11.34 11.35 4.72
N SER A 86 11.32 11.78 3.48
CA SER A 86 12.30 12.70 2.93
C SER A 86 12.14 14.12 3.52
N ASP A 87 10.90 14.54 3.81
CA ASP A 87 10.62 15.66 4.70
C ASP A 87 10.66 15.20 6.17
N ALA A 88 11.66 15.67 6.92
CA ALA A 88 11.90 15.37 8.33
C ALA A 88 10.82 15.93 9.29
N SER A 89 9.91 16.78 8.80
CA SER A 89 8.75 17.24 9.57
C SER A 89 7.62 16.21 9.66
N VAL A 90 7.59 15.23 8.74
CA VAL A 90 6.59 14.17 8.73
C VAL A 90 6.81 13.26 9.92
N ARG A 91 5.77 13.15 10.74
CA ARG A 91 5.80 12.41 11.99
C ARG A 91 4.43 11.87 12.38
N GLY A 92 4.43 10.97 13.34
CA GLY A 92 3.27 10.34 13.94
C GLY A 92 3.15 8.85 13.63
N THR A 93 2.23 8.21 14.33
CA THR A 93 1.97 6.77 14.28
C THR A 93 0.68 6.45 13.51
N THR A 94 0.66 5.31 12.82
CA THR A 94 -0.54 4.77 12.16
C THR A 94 -0.61 3.26 12.33
N ALA A 95 -1.81 2.71 12.29
CA ALA A 95 -2.03 1.26 12.23
C ALA A 95 -2.75 0.89 10.94
N PHE A 96 -2.21 -0.10 10.24
CA PHE A 96 -2.76 -0.63 9.01
C PHE A 96 -3.56 -1.91 9.27
N TYR A 97 -4.67 -2.03 8.55
CA TYR A 97 -5.53 -3.20 8.54
C TYR A 97 -5.86 -3.63 7.11
N ILE A 98 -6.21 -4.89 6.90
CA ILE A 98 -6.65 -5.34 5.58
C ILE A 98 -7.94 -4.63 5.15
N ALA A 99 -7.96 -4.06 3.93
CA ALA A 99 -9.13 -3.35 3.42
C ALA A 99 -10.40 -4.22 3.36
N GLN A 100 -11.57 -3.56 3.41
CA GLN A 100 -12.90 -4.18 3.43
C GLN A 100 -13.14 -5.12 4.64
N ASN A 101 -12.52 -4.80 5.79
CA ASN A 101 -12.69 -5.52 7.04
C ASN A 101 -12.88 -4.53 8.21
N ASP A 102 -14.13 -4.12 8.44
CA ASP A 102 -14.48 -3.13 9.48
C ASP A 102 -14.14 -3.60 10.89
N VAL A 103 -14.25 -4.91 11.15
CA VAL A 103 -13.84 -5.50 12.43
C VAL A 103 -12.34 -5.32 12.64
N ARG A 104 -11.52 -5.53 11.61
CA ARG A 104 -10.07 -5.30 11.69
C ARG A 104 -9.73 -3.82 11.85
N ARG A 105 -10.49 -2.93 11.21
CA ARG A 105 -10.36 -1.48 11.43
C ARG A 105 -10.55 -1.13 12.91
N THR A 106 -11.62 -1.62 13.55
CA THR A 106 -11.84 -1.37 14.99
C THR A 106 -10.73 -1.95 15.86
N HIS A 107 -10.16 -3.11 15.50
CA HIS A 107 -8.98 -3.65 16.18
C HIS A 107 -7.76 -2.73 16.05
N ALA A 108 -7.51 -2.16 14.86
CA ALA A 108 -6.44 -1.19 14.64
C ALA A 108 -6.66 0.07 15.49
N GLU A 109 -7.90 0.57 15.57
CA GLU A 109 -8.25 1.75 16.37
C GLU A 109 -8.00 1.49 17.85
N LEU A 110 -8.37 0.30 18.33
CA LEU A 110 -8.14 -0.12 19.71
C LEU A 110 -6.64 -0.11 20.09
N VAL A 111 -5.79 -0.71 19.25
CA VAL A 111 -4.34 -0.79 19.52
C VAL A 111 -3.69 0.60 19.42
N LEU A 112 -4.05 1.38 18.39
CA LEU A 112 -3.56 2.74 18.22
C LEU A 112 -3.93 3.65 19.39
N LEU A 113 -5.18 3.60 19.86
CA LEU A 113 -5.63 4.39 21.02
C LEU A 113 -4.93 3.98 22.31
N ALA A 114 -4.66 2.69 22.51
CA ALA A 114 -3.92 2.21 23.68
C ALA A 114 -2.47 2.76 23.69
N LEU A 115 -1.81 2.78 22.53
CA LEU A 115 -0.49 3.39 22.39
C LEU A 115 -0.51 4.89 22.72
N LEU A 116 -1.42 5.64 22.11
CA LEU A 116 -1.53 7.09 22.27
C LEU A 116 -1.89 7.52 23.71
N ARG A 117 -2.60 6.67 24.47
CA ARG A 117 -2.88 6.93 25.89
C ARG A 117 -1.61 6.88 26.76
N ARG A 118 -0.62 6.09 26.37
CA ARG A 118 0.67 5.97 27.09
C ARG A 118 1.69 6.99 26.60
N VAL A 119 1.66 7.32 25.32
CA VAL A 119 2.58 8.29 24.69
C VAL A 119 1.78 9.36 23.94
N PRO A 120 1.12 10.30 24.67
CA PRO A 120 0.29 11.34 24.06
C PRO A 120 1.07 12.33 23.18
N GLU A 121 2.40 12.34 23.28
CA GLU A 121 3.30 13.14 22.45
C GLU A 121 3.45 12.60 21.03
N LEU A 122 3.08 11.33 20.78
CA LEU A 122 2.99 10.77 19.43
C LEU A 122 1.77 11.35 18.71
N ARG A 123 1.99 11.90 17.52
CA ARG A 123 0.89 12.38 16.67
C ARG A 123 0.15 11.19 16.07
N SER A 124 -1.19 11.17 16.19
CA SER A 124 -1.99 10.19 15.45
C SER A 124 -2.07 10.54 13.97
N ARG A 125 -1.82 9.56 13.11
CA ARG A 125 -2.12 9.59 11.67
C ARG A 125 -3.33 8.72 11.32
N GLY A 126 -4.07 8.27 12.34
CA GLY A 126 -5.26 7.42 12.21
C GLY A 126 -4.94 5.97 11.84
N VAL A 127 -6.00 5.20 11.62
CA VAL A 127 -5.89 3.84 11.05
C VAL A 127 -6.15 3.89 9.56
N LYS A 128 -5.48 3.04 8.79
CA LYS A 128 -5.57 3.04 7.33
C LYS A 128 -5.75 1.63 6.78
N PRO A 129 -6.54 1.45 5.71
CA PRO A 129 -6.53 0.19 5.00
C PRO A 129 -5.14 -0.03 4.38
N ASP A 130 -4.74 -1.28 4.21
CA ASP A 130 -3.47 -1.67 3.60
C ASP A 130 -3.33 -1.18 2.16
N THR A 131 -4.45 -0.83 1.53
CA THR A 131 -4.54 -0.23 0.20
C THR A 131 -4.07 1.21 0.13
N ASP A 132 -3.89 1.87 1.28
CA ASP A 132 -3.26 3.18 1.39
C ASP A 132 -1.73 3.09 1.53
N SER A 133 -1.17 1.88 1.60
CA SER A 133 0.28 1.69 1.53
C SER A 133 0.84 2.14 0.17
N PRO A 134 2.15 2.47 0.07
CA PRO A 134 2.75 2.90 -1.18
C PRO A 134 2.53 1.93 -2.35
N THR A 135 2.52 0.62 -2.09
CA THR A 135 2.33 -0.44 -3.08
C THR A 135 0.86 -0.88 -3.23
N GLY A 136 -0.05 -0.29 -2.44
CA GLY A 136 -1.49 -0.56 -2.50
C GLY A 136 -1.93 -1.90 -1.88
N SER A 137 -1.02 -2.59 -1.19
CA SER A 137 -1.24 -3.86 -0.50
C SER A 137 -0.08 -4.15 0.45
N MET A 138 -0.35 -4.69 1.64
CA MET A 138 0.70 -5.12 2.58
C MET A 138 0.66 -6.64 2.76
N ALA A 139 1.74 -7.33 2.39
CA ALA A 139 1.81 -8.80 2.40
C ALA A 139 1.50 -9.41 3.77
N PHE A 140 1.99 -8.80 4.86
CA PHE A 140 1.68 -9.25 6.23
C PHE A 140 0.18 -9.27 6.51
N LEU A 141 -0.55 -8.23 6.09
CA LEU A 141 -1.99 -8.12 6.27
C LEU A 141 -2.79 -9.04 5.34
N ARG A 142 -2.23 -9.34 4.15
CA ARG A 142 -2.85 -10.18 3.14
C ARG A 142 -2.65 -11.67 3.36
N ASN A 143 -1.51 -12.07 3.87
CA ASN A 143 -1.10 -13.47 3.85
C ASN A 143 -0.98 -14.10 5.24
N VAL A 144 -0.92 -13.31 6.33
CA VAL A 144 -1.11 -13.89 7.67
C VAL A 144 -2.55 -14.38 7.81
N THR A 145 -2.69 -15.64 8.20
CA THR A 145 -3.98 -16.34 8.21
C THR A 145 -4.80 -16.00 9.43
N CYS A 146 -4.18 -15.78 10.59
CA CYS A 146 -4.87 -15.26 11.77
C CYS A 146 -5.10 -13.73 11.67
N PRO A 147 -6.01 -13.19 12.50
CA PRO A 147 -6.12 -11.77 12.78
C PRO A 147 -4.79 -10.98 12.83
N SER A 148 -4.51 -10.14 11.82
CA SER A 148 -3.23 -9.39 11.73
C SER A 148 -3.36 -7.87 11.60
N LEU A 149 -2.41 -7.15 12.17
CA LEU A 149 -2.22 -5.70 12.05
C LEU A 149 -0.75 -5.39 11.77
N LEU A 150 -0.49 -4.25 11.11
CA LEU A 150 0.85 -3.70 10.93
C LEU A 150 0.82 -2.27 11.49
N MET A 151 1.80 -1.88 12.28
CA MET A 151 1.80 -0.57 12.92
C MET A 151 3.11 0.18 12.70
N GLU A 152 3.01 1.38 12.16
CA GLU A 152 4.12 2.33 12.05
C GLU A 152 4.16 3.17 13.33
N LEU A 153 5.17 2.98 14.17
CA LEU A 153 5.25 3.60 15.51
C LEU A 153 5.66 5.08 15.47
N GLY A 154 6.20 5.54 14.34
CA GLY A 154 6.69 6.90 14.12
C GLY A 154 7.58 6.94 12.89
N TYR A 155 8.17 8.11 12.61
CA TYR A 155 9.14 8.28 11.54
C TYR A 155 10.55 8.47 12.10
N LEU A 156 11.49 7.60 11.76
CA LEU A 156 12.88 7.69 12.26
C LEU A 156 13.56 8.98 11.80
N THR A 157 13.22 9.47 10.60
CA THR A 157 13.77 10.73 10.07
C THR A 157 13.23 11.97 10.78
N ASN A 158 12.18 11.84 11.61
CA ASN A 158 11.70 12.91 12.46
C ASN A 158 12.37 12.84 13.86
N PRO A 159 13.11 13.89 14.27
CA PRO A 159 13.85 13.86 15.54
C PRO A 159 12.97 13.67 16.78
N GLN A 160 11.73 14.17 16.78
CA GLN A 160 10.83 14.02 17.92
C GLN A 160 10.30 12.59 18.04
N ASP A 161 9.89 11.97 16.93
CA ASP A 161 9.45 10.57 16.94
C ASP A 161 10.60 9.63 17.29
N LEU A 162 11.80 9.83 16.72
CA LEU A 162 12.99 9.06 17.08
C LEU A 162 13.31 9.19 18.58
N ASN A 163 13.22 10.41 19.12
CA ASN A 163 13.42 10.64 20.56
C ASN A 163 12.40 9.86 21.42
N LEU A 164 11.13 9.80 21.00
CA LEU A 164 10.10 9.01 21.69
C LEU A 164 10.38 7.51 21.58
N ILE A 165 10.74 7.01 20.40
CA ILE A 165 11.09 5.59 20.16
C ILE A 165 12.25 5.14 21.03
N GLN A 166 13.27 5.99 21.21
CA GLN A 166 14.47 5.65 21.97
C GLN A 166 14.29 5.87 23.49
N ASN A 167 13.73 7.01 23.89
CA ASN A 167 13.73 7.43 25.31
C ASN A 167 12.41 7.13 26.04
N ARG A 168 11.31 6.92 25.31
CA ARG A 168 10.00 6.52 25.85
C ARG A 168 9.65 5.08 25.46
N ARG A 169 10.65 4.27 25.08
CA ARG A 169 10.45 2.91 24.58
C ARG A 169 9.64 2.00 25.50
N ARG A 170 9.84 2.14 26.81
CA ARG A 170 9.07 1.39 27.82
C ARG A 170 7.59 1.78 27.80
N ASP A 171 7.27 3.05 27.60
CA ASP A 171 5.88 3.51 27.51
C ASP A 171 5.22 3.08 26.20
N LEU A 172 5.97 3.06 25.09
CA LEU A 172 5.51 2.44 23.85
C LEU A 172 5.17 0.97 24.07
N ALA A 173 6.07 0.23 24.73
CA ALA A 173 5.87 -1.18 25.02
C ALA A 173 4.64 -1.43 25.90
N LEU A 174 4.44 -0.61 26.94
CA LEU A 174 3.25 -0.66 27.79
C LEU A 174 1.96 -0.38 27.00
N GLY A 175 1.97 0.62 26.12
CA GLY A 175 0.83 0.99 25.29
C GLY A 175 0.45 -0.09 24.29
N LEU A 176 1.45 -0.67 23.62
CA LEU A 176 1.27 -1.82 22.73
C LEU A 176 0.76 -3.05 23.49
N ALA A 177 1.32 -3.35 24.66
CA ALA A 177 0.85 -4.47 25.48
C ALA A 177 -0.60 -4.28 25.97
N ASP A 178 -1.00 -3.06 26.35
CA ASP A 178 -2.39 -2.73 26.72
C ASP A 178 -3.34 -2.97 25.53
N GLY A 179 -2.95 -2.52 24.33
CA GLY A 179 -3.69 -2.70 23.10
C GLY A 179 -3.81 -4.17 22.68
N LEU A 180 -2.68 -4.89 22.65
CA LEU A 180 -2.61 -6.30 22.28
C LEU A 180 -3.40 -7.20 23.23
N ALA A 181 -3.34 -6.94 24.54
CA ALA A 181 -4.14 -7.69 25.52
C ALA A 181 -5.65 -7.49 25.27
N SER A 182 -6.06 -6.26 24.94
CA SER A 182 -7.46 -5.93 24.66
C SER A 182 -7.94 -6.52 23.35
N TRP A 183 -7.12 -6.43 22.30
CA TRP A 183 -7.41 -7.01 21.00
C TRP A 183 -7.46 -8.55 21.05
N SER A 184 -6.53 -9.19 21.76
CA SER A 184 -6.52 -10.64 21.95
C SER A 184 -7.81 -11.14 22.60
N ARG A 185 -8.34 -10.44 23.63
CA ARG A 185 -9.64 -10.77 24.23
C ARG A 185 -10.81 -10.57 23.26
N ALA A 186 -10.79 -9.51 22.46
CA ALA A 186 -11.83 -9.24 21.47
C ALA A 186 -11.92 -10.34 20.40
N VAL A 187 -10.79 -10.89 19.98
CA VAL A 187 -10.73 -12.01 19.01
C VAL A 187 -11.05 -13.36 19.67
N ALA A 188 -10.63 -13.58 20.91
CA ALA A 188 -10.77 -14.84 21.61
C ALA A 188 -12.21 -15.21 22.00
N THR A 189 -13.15 -14.26 21.86
CA THR A 189 -14.57 -14.49 22.16
C THR A 189 -15.26 -14.90 20.85
N PRO A 190 -15.46 -16.21 20.59
CA PRO A 190 -16.14 -16.63 19.36
C PRO A 190 -17.61 -16.16 19.36
N PRO A 191 -18.22 -15.99 18.18
CA PRO A 191 -19.66 -15.80 18.10
C PRO A 191 -20.38 -16.99 18.77
N PRO A 192 -21.42 -16.76 19.59
CA PRO A 192 -22.04 -17.80 20.41
C PRO A 192 -22.68 -18.96 19.63
N ASP A 193 -22.88 -18.83 18.31
CA ASP A 193 -23.79 -19.71 17.55
C ASP A 193 -23.15 -20.43 16.34
N LEU A 194 -21.83 -20.48 16.20
CA LEU A 194 -21.17 -21.18 15.08
C LEU A 194 -20.54 -22.52 15.52
N PRO A 195 -20.91 -23.65 14.88
CA PRO A 195 -20.22 -24.91 15.10
C PRO A 195 -18.71 -24.78 14.86
N PRO A 196 -17.87 -25.43 15.67
CA PRO A 196 -16.42 -25.42 15.46
C PRO A 196 -16.05 -25.86 14.04
N GLY A 197 -15.17 -25.11 13.38
CA GLY A 197 -14.70 -25.44 12.03
C GLY A 197 -15.65 -25.02 10.89
N THR A 198 -16.72 -24.26 11.19
CA THR A 198 -17.60 -23.69 10.15
C THR A 198 -17.29 -22.22 9.89
N TYR A 199 -17.43 -21.79 8.64
CA TYR A 199 -17.32 -20.39 8.26
C TYR A 199 -18.70 -19.79 7.98
N PRO A 200 -19.01 -18.58 8.48
CA PRO A 200 -20.27 -17.93 8.18
C PRO A 200 -20.38 -17.64 6.68
N GLU A 201 -21.52 -17.98 6.10
CA GLU A 201 -21.81 -17.62 4.71
C GLU A 201 -22.07 -16.11 4.56
N ILE A 202 -21.79 -15.61 3.36
CA ILE A 202 -22.05 -14.23 2.93
C ILE A 202 -22.66 -14.22 1.54
N GLY A 203 -23.45 -13.19 1.25
CA GLY A 203 -23.91 -12.92 -0.10
C GLY A 203 -22.75 -12.51 -1.00
N ILE A 204 -22.88 -12.78 -2.30
CA ILE A 204 -22.00 -12.25 -3.33
C ILE A 204 -22.85 -11.43 -4.30
N ASN A 205 -22.44 -10.20 -4.58
CA ASN A 205 -23.01 -9.36 -5.61
C ASN A 205 -21.97 -9.12 -6.70
N VAL A 206 -22.33 -9.37 -7.96
CA VAL A 206 -21.47 -9.12 -9.13
C VAL A 206 -22.17 -8.09 -10.02
N ASN A 207 -21.54 -6.94 -10.23
CA ASN A 207 -22.04 -5.86 -11.09
C ASN A 207 -23.48 -5.42 -10.77
N GLY A 208 -23.87 -5.43 -9.50
CA GLY A 208 -25.22 -5.08 -9.05
C GLY A 208 -26.19 -6.27 -9.00
N GLY A 209 -25.87 -7.40 -9.63
CA GLY A 209 -26.67 -8.62 -9.58
C GLY A 209 -26.28 -9.55 -8.43
N GLN A 210 -27.25 -10.23 -7.82
CA GLN A 210 -26.98 -11.28 -6.86
C GLN A 210 -26.36 -12.50 -7.57
N TYR A 211 -25.24 -12.99 -7.06
CA TYR A 211 -24.62 -14.22 -7.54
C TYR A 211 -25.22 -15.44 -6.81
N PRO A 212 -25.47 -16.57 -7.50
CA PRO A 212 -26.20 -17.68 -6.92
C PRO A 212 -25.43 -18.43 -5.83
N GLU A 213 -24.10 -18.47 -5.90
CA GLU A 213 -23.27 -19.07 -4.85
C GLU A 213 -22.99 -18.07 -3.72
N THR A 214 -22.77 -18.61 -2.51
CA THR A 214 -22.37 -17.84 -1.34
C THR A 214 -20.85 -17.79 -1.19
N GLY A 215 -20.37 -16.71 -0.60
CA GLY A 215 -19.01 -16.62 -0.09
C GLY A 215 -18.95 -17.07 1.37
N ILE A 216 -17.77 -17.00 1.96
CA ILE A 216 -17.57 -17.28 3.39
C ILE A 216 -16.76 -16.18 4.07
N LEU A 217 -16.93 -16.02 5.39
CA LEU A 217 -16.07 -15.17 6.22
C LEU A 217 -15.00 -15.99 6.92
N VAL A 218 -13.74 -15.67 6.65
CA VAL A 218 -12.59 -16.24 7.38
C VAL A 218 -11.84 -15.10 8.07
N ASN A 219 -11.88 -15.11 9.41
CA ASN A 219 -11.29 -14.06 10.24
C ASN A 219 -11.77 -12.65 9.86
N ASN A 220 -13.08 -12.55 9.60
CA ASN A 220 -13.79 -11.36 9.14
C ASN A 220 -13.39 -10.83 7.76
N ASN A 221 -12.62 -11.58 6.98
CA ASN A 221 -12.38 -11.28 5.58
C ASN A 221 -13.38 -12.04 4.72
N SER A 222 -13.91 -11.38 3.69
CA SER A 222 -14.73 -12.03 2.67
C SER A 222 -13.88 -12.91 1.76
N TYR A 223 -14.34 -14.14 1.58
CA TYR A 223 -13.78 -15.11 0.66
C TYR A 223 -14.86 -15.51 -0.34
N VAL A 224 -14.48 -15.67 -1.60
CA VAL A 224 -15.37 -16.08 -2.69
C VAL A 224 -14.85 -17.36 -3.35
N PRO A 225 -15.73 -18.18 -3.93
CA PRO A 225 -15.32 -19.34 -4.71
C PRO A 225 -14.31 -18.94 -5.79
N ILE A 226 -13.27 -19.74 -6.00
CA ILE A 226 -12.21 -19.41 -6.96
C ILE A 226 -12.75 -19.36 -8.40
N ASP A 227 -13.75 -20.17 -8.72
CA ASP A 227 -14.36 -20.25 -10.06
C ASP A 227 -15.07 -18.94 -10.44
N LEU A 228 -15.46 -18.12 -9.44
CA LEU A 228 -15.96 -16.77 -9.68
C LEU A 228 -14.90 -15.86 -10.31
N ALA A 229 -13.61 -16.09 -10.06
CA ALA A 229 -12.55 -15.34 -10.71
C ALA A 229 -12.57 -15.56 -12.24
N ASP A 230 -12.79 -16.79 -12.69
CA ASP A 230 -12.89 -17.12 -14.12
C ASP A 230 -14.09 -16.43 -14.77
N VAL A 231 -15.24 -16.38 -14.06
CA VAL A 231 -16.43 -15.62 -14.49
C VAL A 231 -16.14 -14.12 -14.64
N LEU A 232 -15.25 -13.58 -13.81
CA LEU A 232 -14.81 -12.18 -13.89
C LEU A 232 -13.67 -11.96 -14.90
N GLY A 233 -13.26 -12.99 -15.65
CA GLY A 233 -12.17 -12.92 -16.63
C GLY A 233 -10.78 -12.91 -16.02
N VAL A 234 -10.63 -13.38 -14.78
CA VAL A 234 -9.38 -13.37 -14.02
C VAL A 234 -8.81 -14.78 -13.92
N ASN A 235 -7.70 -15.03 -14.62
CA ASN A 235 -6.99 -16.30 -14.52
C ASN A 235 -6.07 -16.31 -13.28
N LEU A 236 -6.42 -17.15 -12.29
CA LEU A 236 -5.66 -17.32 -11.05
C LEU A 236 -4.86 -18.62 -10.97
N ALA A 237 -4.73 -19.38 -12.06
CA ALA A 237 -4.10 -20.71 -12.02
C ALA A 237 -2.65 -20.67 -11.47
N THR A 238 -1.87 -19.65 -11.87
CA THR A 238 -0.47 -19.46 -11.45
C THR A 238 -0.28 -18.30 -10.46
N ALA A 239 -1.37 -17.67 -10.02
CA ALA A 239 -1.31 -16.52 -9.12
C ALA A 239 -0.75 -16.91 -7.75
N ASN A 240 0.15 -16.09 -7.23
CA ASN A 240 0.62 -16.17 -5.84
C ASN A 240 -0.43 -15.54 -4.90
N ILE A 241 -1.50 -16.29 -4.62
CA ILE A 241 -2.62 -15.89 -3.77
C ILE A 241 -2.91 -16.99 -2.74
N THR A 242 -3.30 -16.57 -1.54
CA THR A 242 -3.71 -17.51 -0.49
C THR A 242 -5.03 -18.18 -0.87
N ARG A 243 -5.06 -19.52 -0.79
CA ARG A 243 -6.23 -20.35 -1.10
C ARG A 243 -6.58 -21.19 0.11
N ILE A 244 -7.88 -21.37 0.36
CA ILE A 244 -8.38 -22.30 1.38
C ILE A 244 -9.37 -23.27 0.74
N ARG A 245 -9.41 -24.51 1.21
CA ARG A 245 -10.42 -25.49 0.82
C ARG A 245 -11.40 -25.68 1.97
N TYR A 246 -12.69 -25.48 1.70
CA TYR A 246 -13.77 -25.65 2.66
C TYR A 246 -14.99 -26.22 1.96
N ALA A 247 -15.63 -27.24 2.55
CA ALA A 247 -16.79 -27.92 1.96
C ALA A 247 -16.58 -28.35 0.49
N ASN A 248 -15.38 -28.86 0.16
CA ASN A 248 -14.93 -29.24 -1.19
C ASN A 248 -14.79 -28.10 -2.22
N VAL A 249 -15.05 -26.85 -1.85
CA VAL A 249 -14.85 -25.67 -2.68
C VAL A 249 -13.52 -25.00 -2.32
N VAL A 250 -12.82 -24.46 -3.33
CA VAL A 250 -11.63 -23.64 -3.13
C VAL A 250 -12.05 -22.19 -3.10
N TYR A 251 -11.67 -21.48 -2.04
CA TYR A 251 -11.95 -20.07 -1.87
C TYR A 251 -10.67 -19.24 -1.89
N ILE A 252 -10.82 -18.01 -2.37
CA ILE A 252 -9.82 -16.95 -2.34
C ILE A 252 -10.36 -15.75 -1.58
N LYS A 253 -9.46 -14.94 -1.03
CA LYS A 253 -9.86 -13.70 -0.37
C LYS A 253 -10.32 -12.69 -1.43
N ALA A 254 -11.53 -12.16 -1.28
CA ALA A 254 -12.13 -11.31 -2.30
C ALA A 254 -11.29 -10.08 -2.62
N VAL A 255 -10.72 -9.45 -1.58
CA VAL A 255 -9.92 -8.22 -1.71
C VAL A 255 -8.63 -8.41 -2.53
N ASP A 256 -8.19 -9.63 -2.79
CA ASP A 256 -7.02 -9.92 -3.65
C ASP A 256 -7.38 -9.87 -5.14
N LEU A 257 -8.67 -10.00 -5.48
CA LEU A 257 -9.17 -9.76 -6.84
C LEU A 257 -8.95 -8.32 -7.30
N ARG A 258 -8.71 -7.39 -6.37
CA ARG A 258 -8.29 -6.02 -6.72
C ARG A 258 -7.14 -6.05 -7.69
N ASN A 259 -6.11 -6.88 -7.47
CA ASN A 259 -4.92 -6.95 -8.32
C ASN A 259 -5.23 -7.26 -9.80
N TYR A 260 -6.45 -7.68 -10.12
CA TYR A 260 -6.92 -8.04 -11.45
C TYR A 260 -8.05 -7.13 -11.96
N SER A 261 -8.02 -5.85 -11.57
CA SER A 261 -8.97 -4.81 -12.00
C SER A 261 -10.43 -5.09 -11.61
N ILE A 262 -10.64 -5.84 -10.54
CA ILE A 262 -11.95 -6.05 -9.92
C ILE A 262 -12.07 -5.11 -8.73
N SER A 263 -13.18 -4.39 -8.65
CA SER A 263 -13.47 -3.60 -7.46
C SER A 263 -14.14 -4.46 -6.42
N VAL A 264 -13.73 -4.26 -5.17
CA VAL A 264 -14.18 -5.06 -4.04
C VAL A 264 -14.69 -4.12 -2.97
N GLY A 265 -15.97 -4.27 -2.63
CA GLY A 265 -16.65 -3.59 -1.55
C GLY A 265 -17.31 -4.55 -0.59
N TRP A 266 -17.79 -4.02 0.53
CA TRP A 266 -18.50 -4.76 1.56
C TRP A 266 -19.78 -4.02 1.95
N ASP A 267 -20.91 -4.72 1.96
CA ASP A 267 -22.15 -4.25 2.56
C ASP A 267 -22.37 -4.98 3.89
N ALA A 268 -22.13 -4.26 4.99
CA ALA A 268 -22.27 -4.79 6.34
C ALA A 268 -23.73 -5.10 6.73
N ASN A 269 -24.71 -4.40 6.15
CA ASN A 269 -26.12 -4.58 6.49
C ASN A 269 -26.65 -5.92 5.95
N THR A 270 -26.26 -6.25 4.72
CA THR A 270 -26.67 -7.49 4.06
C THR A 270 -25.65 -8.61 4.19
N ARG A 271 -24.47 -8.33 4.77
CA ARG A 271 -23.31 -9.23 4.80
C ARG A 271 -22.97 -9.74 3.41
N THR A 272 -22.80 -8.81 2.48
CA THR A 272 -22.57 -9.12 1.05
C THR A 272 -21.24 -8.55 0.59
N VAL A 273 -20.41 -9.38 -0.06
CA VAL A 273 -19.25 -8.88 -0.80
C VAL A 273 -19.71 -8.35 -2.16
N LEU A 274 -19.29 -7.13 -2.48
CA LEU A 274 -19.62 -6.45 -3.73
C LEU A 274 -18.42 -6.56 -4.67
N LEU A 275 -18.60 -7.22 -5.80
CA LEU A 275 -17.60 -7.35 -6.85
C LEU A 275 -18.08 -6.62 -8.10
N ARG A 276 -17.21 -5.80 -8.68
CA ARG A 276 -17.47 -5.19 -9.99
C ARG A 276 -16.37 -5.54 -10.96
N SER A 277 -16.73 -6.22 -12.05
CA SER A 277 -15.84 -6.48 -13.17
C SER A 277 -16.08 -5.42 -14.25
N HIS A 278 -15.00 -4.82 -14.72
CA HIS A 278 -15.08 -3.68 -15.63
C HIS A 278 -15.11 -4.09 -17.10
N LEU A 279 -15.45 -5.36 -17.40
CA LEU A 279 -15.62 -5.87 -18.76
C LEU A 279 -16.71 -5.12 -19.56
N GLY A 280 -17.56 -4.32 -18.89
CA GLY A 280 -18.58 -3.47 -19.51
C GLY A 280 -18.36 -1.95 -19.42
N ASN A 281 -17.30 -1.46 -18.76
CA ASN A 281 -17.02 -0.02 -18.64
C ASN A 281 -15.89 0.40 -19.60
N GLN A 282 -15.82 1.71 -19.90
CA GLN A 282 -14.99 2.41 -20.91
C GLN A 282 -13.45 2.22 -20.84
N LEU A 283 -12.95 1.18 -20.18
CA LEU A 283 -11.53 0.89 -19.97
C LEU A 283 -11.20 -0.49 -20.58
N CYS A 284 -10.47 -0.50 -21.70
CA CYS A 284 -10.02 -1.73 -22.31
C CYS A 284 -9.00 -2.44 -21.40
N PRO A 285 -9.19 -3.73 -21.06
CA PRO A 285 -8.19 -4.50 -20.33
C PRO A 285 -6.83 -4.42 -21.05
N GLY A 286 -5.77 -4.04 -20.30
CA GLY A 286 -4.42 -3.89 -20.83
C GLY A 286 -4.13 -2.57 -21.55
N THR A 287 -4.97 -1.54 -21.43
CA THR A 287 -4.60 -0.15 -21.82
C THR A 287 -4.31 0.75 -20.62
N LEU A 288 -4.77 0.39 -19.42
CA LEU A 288 -4.62 1.20 -18.22
C LEU A 288 -3.15 1.40 -17.82
N ASP A 289 -2.35 0.35 -17.96
CA ASP A 289 -0.94 0.35 -17.62
C ASP A 289 -0.04 0.65 -18.83
N ARG A 290 -0.59 0.97 -20.01
CA ARG A 290 0.20 1.39 -21.17
C ARG A 290 0.60 2.84 -21.06
N LEU A 291 1.87 3.12 -21.34
CA LEU A 291 2.40 4.49 -21.34
C LEU A 291 1.90 5.30 -22.55
N VAL A 292 1.86 4.67 -23.73
CA VAL A 292 1.34 5.26 -24.98
C VAL A 292 -0.10 4.80 -25.18
N ALA A 293 -1.02 5.60 -24.65
CA ALA A 293 -2.47 5.44 -24.68
C ALA A 293 -3.11 6.75 -24.23
N ASN A 294 -4.44 6.88 -24.34
CA ASN A 294 -5.16 8.00 -23.73
C ASN A 294 -5.51 7.67 -22.28
N GLY A 295 -5.36 8.64 -21.38
CA GLY A 295 -5.92 8.51 -20.02
C GLY A 295 -7.44 8.68 -20.04
N ALA A 296 -8.10 8.17 -19.00
CA ALA A 296 -9.56 8.15 -18.87
C ALA A 296 -10.12 9.28 -18.00
N THR A 297 -9.33 9.78 -17.03
CA THR A 297 -9.88 10.71 -16.03
C THR A 297 -9.94 12.15 -16.53
N SER A 298 -10.99 12.87 -16.12
CA SER A 298 -11.16 14.32 -16.35
C SER A 298 -10.24 15.17 -15.48
N GLU A 299 -10.07 16.44 -15.85
CA GLU A 299 -9.32 17.42 -15.05
C GLU A 299 -9.87 17.55 -13.62
N VAL A 300 -11.19 17.54 -13.46
CA VAL A 300 -11.85 17.62 -12.14
C VAL A 300 -11.58 16.37 -11.31
N GLN A 301 -11.61 15.17 -11.92
CA GLN A 301 -11.30 13.92 -11.21
C GLN A 301 -9.84 13.92 -10.73
N LEU A 302 -8.88 14.33 -11.56
CA LEU A 302 -7.47 14.47 -11.17
C LEU A 302 -7.28 15.50 -10.05
N LEU A 303 -7.98 16.65 -10.11
CA LEU A 303 -7.90 17.69 -9.09
C LEU A 303 -8.47 17.20 -7.74
N MET A 304 -9.62 16.53 -7.77
CA MET A 304 -10.24 15.96 -6.57
C MET A 304 -9.39 14.84 -5.97
N PHE A 305 -8.75 14.03 -6.81
CA PHE A 305 -7.80 13.02 -6.36
C PHE A 305 -6.58 13.67 -5.71
N LEU A 306 -5.96 14.67 -6.34
CA LEU A 306 -4.84 15.40 -5.73
C LEU A 306 -5.24 15.99 -4.37
N LYS A 307 -6.45 16.54 -4.27
CA LYS A 307 -6.94 17.10 -3.01
C LYS A 307 -7.05 16.05 -1.90
N SER A 308 -7.50 14.83 -2.23
CA SER A 308 -7.61 13.75 -1.24
C SER A 308 -6.25 13.20 -0.80
N ILE A 309 -5.22 13.30 -1.66
CA ILE A 309 -3.85 12.87 -1.34
C ILE A 309 -3.07 13.95 -0.58
N ASN A 310 -3.10 15.19 -1.06
CA ASN A 310 -2.39 16.32 -0.47
C ASN A 310 -3.19 17.62 -0.68
N GLU A 311 -4.09 17.92 0.26
CA GLU A 311 -4.93 19.12 0.21
C GLU A 311 -4.10 20.41 0.19
N SER A 312 -2.96 20.44 0.88
CA SER A 312 -2.10 21.64 0.95
C SER A 312 -1.48 22.02 -0.41
N ALA A 313 -1.20 21.01 -1.26
CA ALA A 313 -0.62 21.20 -2.59
C ALA A 313 -1.58 21.91 -3.56
N ILE A 314 -2.89 21.88 -3.32
CA ILE A 314 -3.90 22.49 -4.20
C ILE A 314 -3.71 23.99 -4.36
N SER A 315 -3.17 24.67 -3.34
CA SER A 315 -2.92 26.11 -3.38
C SER A 315 -1.89 26.49 -4.45
N GLN A 316 -0.87 25.65 -4.64
CA GLN A 316 0.28 25.91 -5.51
C GLN A 316 0.17 25.19 -6.86
N TYR A 317 -0.42 23.99 -6.88
CA TYR A 317 -0.36 23.06 -8.03
C TYR A 317 -1.72 22.78 -8.68
N ARG A 318 -2.70 23.67 -8.48
CA ARG A 318 -4.07 23.55 -9.01
C ARG A 318 -4.12 23.27 -10.51
N ASP A 319 -3.18 23.83 -11.27
CA ASP A 319 -3.18 23.73 -12.74
C ASP A 319 -2.56 22.42 -13.25
N LEU A 320 -1.87 21.63 -12.42
CA LEU A 320 -1.20 20.39 -12.87
C LEU A 320 -2.16 19.43 -13.59
N PRO A 321 -3.36 19.10 -13.08
CA PRO A 321 -4.34 18.28 -13.78
C PRO A 321 -4.58 18.68 -15.24
N LYS A 322 -4.72 20.00 -15.47
CA LYS A 322 -4.90 20.57 -16.81
C LYS A 322 -3.66 20.39 -17.67
N LEU A 323 -2.49 20.72 -17.12
CA LEU A 323 -1.21 20.63 -17.84
C LEU A 323 -0.91 19.19 -18.30
N TYR A 324 -1.13 18.19 -17.44
CA TYR A 324 -0.93 16.79 -17.81
C TYR A 324 -1.85 16.36 -18.95
N ARG A 325 -3.15 16.69 -18.88
CA ARG A 325 -4.09 16.34 -19.95
C ARG A 325 -3.71 16.98 -21.28
N GLU A 326 -3.37 18.27 -21.27
CA GLU A 326 -3.01 18.99 -22.50
C GLU A 326 -1.71 18.48 -23.12
N GLU A 327 -0.62 18.39 -22.35
CA GLU A 327 0.68 17.99 -22.88
C GLU A 327 0.69 16.50 -23.29
N ALA A 328 0.02 15.63 -22.55
CA ALA A 328 -0.05 14.22 -22.86
C ALA A 328 -0.94 13.93 -24.08
N ALA A 329 -2.05 14.64 -24.25
CA ALA A 329 -2.91 14.51 -25.43
C ALA A 329 -2.18 14.86 -26.73
N ILE A 330 -1.27 15.85 -26.70
CA ILE A 330 -0.45 16.21 -27.85
C ILE A 330 0.53 15.09 -28.22
N GLU A 331 1.11 14.43 -27.22
CA GLU A 331 2.14 13.42 -27.44
C GLU A 331 1.60 11.98 -27.53
N GLY A 332 0.31 11.74 -27.24
CA GLY A 332 -0.29 10.40 -27.21
C GLY A 332 0.12 9.58 -25.99
N VAL A 333 0.39 10.23 -24.86
CA VAL A 333 0.80 9.60 -23.60
C VAL A 333 -0.37 9.54 -22.62
N ASN A 334 -0.41 8.51 -21.80
CA ASN A 334 -1.46 8.34 -20.81
C ASN A 334 -1.27 9.35 -19.65
N HIS A 335 -2.13 10.37 -19.60
CA HIS A 335 -2.04 11.41 -18.56
C HIS A 335 -2.34 10.88 -17.16
N ASP A 336 -3.13 9.82 -17.00
CA ASP A 336 -3.39 9.21 -15.68
C ASP A 336 -2.10 8.59 -15.14
N VAL A 337 -1.37 7.86 -15.99
CA VAL A 337 -0.06 7.29 -15.65
C VAL A 337 0.92 8.38 -15.29
N ALA A 338 1.06 9.41 -16.14
CA ALA A 338 2.02 10.49 -15.90
C ALA A 338 1.70 11.28 -14.62
N PHE A 339 0.42 11.54 -14.36
CA PHE A 339 -0.02 12.22 -13.14
C PHE A 339 0.25 11.38 -11.89
N CYS A 340 -0.09 10.08 -11.91
CA CYS A 340 0.18 9.17 -10.79
C CYS A 340 1.69 8.94 -10.58
N GLN A 341 2.47 8.88 -11.65
CA GLN A 341 3.93 8.84 -11.57
C GLN A 341 4.49 10.09 -10.89
N MET A 342 3.98 11.27 -11.21
CA MET A 342 4.38 12.51 -10.53
C MET A 342 4.13 12.46 -9.03
N LEU A 343 3.02 11.85 -8.58
CA LEU A 343 2.76 11.67 -7.15
C LEU A 343 3.78 10.75 -6.49
N VAL A 344 4.35 9.78 -7.21
CA VAL A 344 5.45 8.95 -6.70
C VAL A 344 6.74 9.78 -6.64
N GLU A 345 7.12 10.43 -7.74
CA GLU A 345 8.38 11.17 -7.89
C GLU A 345 8.52 12.35 -6.93
N THR A 346 7.44 13.10 -6.76
CA THR A 346 7.43 14.33 -5.93
C THR A 346 7.06 14.05 -4.49
N ASN A 347 6.81 12.79 -4.14
CA ASN A 347 6.21 12.40 -2.88
C ASN A 347 4.91 13.19 -2.63
N SER A 348 3.98 13.07 -3.57
CA SER A 348 2.67 13.73 -3.60
C SER A 348 2.75 15.25 -3.47
N LEU A 349 3.71 15.87 -4.16
CA LEU A 349 4.00 17.31 -4.16
C LEU A 349 4.41 17.90 -2.80
N SER A 350 4.79 17.06 -1.84
CA SER A 350 5.44 17.53 -0.61
C SER A 350 6.91 17.83 -0.85
N PHE A 351 7.55 17.10 -1.78
CA PHE A 351 8.99 17.15 -2.03
C PHE A 351 9.79 16.81 -0.75
N GLY A 352 11.08 16.52 -0.86
CA GLY A 352 11.91 16.25 0.33
C GLY A 352 13.08 15.31 0.08
N GLY A 353 13.11 14.64 -1.08
CA GLY A 353 14.34 14.05 -1.58
C GLY A 353 15.22 15.12 -2.23
N ASN A 354 16.04 14.71 -3.20
CA ASN A 354 16.88 15.63 -3.95
C ASN A 354 16.08 16.58 -4.87
N LEU A 355 14.82 16.23 -5.18
CA LEU A 355 13.92 17.06 -5.97
C LEU A 355 13.37 18.24 -5.15
N LYS A 356 13.48 19.43 -5.71
CA LYS A 356 12.97 20.68 -5.14
C LYS A 356 11.79 21.22 -5.96
N PRO A 357 10.78 21.83 -5.32
CA PRO A 357 9.65 22.48 -6.00
C PRO A 357 10.04 23.44 -7.13
N SER A 358 11.10 24.22 -6.92
CA SER A 358 11.58 25.26 -7.84
C SER A 358 12.09 24.71 -9.19
N GLN A 359 12.37 23.40 -9.27
CA GLN A 359 12.89 22.78 -10.47
C GLN A 359 11.80 22.44 -11.49
N ASN A 360 10.52 22.43 -11.09
CA ASN A 360 9.41 21.94 -11.92
C ASN A 360 9.66 20.53 -12.51
N ASN A 361 10.51 19.71 -11.88
CA ASN A 361 10.90 18.39 -12.38
C ASN A 361 9.97 17.33 -11.80
N PHE A 362 8.76 17.23 -12.32
CA PHE A 362 7.73 16.33 -11.80
C PHE A 362 7.96 14.84 -12.11
N GLY A 363 8.86 14.54 -13.05
CA GLY A 363 9.22 13.17 -13.44
C GLY A 363 10.53 12.66 -12.83
N GLY A 364 11.20 13.42 -11.96
CA GLY A 364 12.49 13.01 -11.41
C GLY A 364 13.59 12.83 -12.47
N ILE A 365 13.51 13.54 -13.59
CA ILE A 365 14.43 13.36 -14.72
C ILE A 365 15.83 13.81 -14.31
N GLY A 366 16.83 12.94 -14.47
CA GLY A 366 18.22 13.25 -14.17
C GLY A 366 18.84 14.29 -15.12
N SER A 367 19.95 14.90 -14.70
CA SER A 367 20.79 15.70 -15.61
C SER A 367 21.57 14.79 -16.57
N PRO A 368 21.74 15.13 -17.87
CA PRO A 368 22.60 14.39 -18.79
C PRO A 368 24.07 14.37 -18.38
N THR A 369 24.55 15.43 -17.72
CA THR A 369 25.97 15.61 -17.37
C THR A 369 26.31 15.06 -15.99
N GLY A 370 25.37 14.39 -15.33
CA GLY A 370 25.46 14.09 -13.90
C GLY A 370 25.22 15.34 -13.04
N GLY A 371 24.68 15.11 -11.84
CA GLY A 371 24.33 16.17 -10.90
C GLY A 371 23.21 15.70 -9.96
N MET A 372 23.42 15.82 -8.65
CA MET A 372 22.50 15.29 -7.64
C MET A 372 21.11 15.94 -7.70
N GLU A 373 21.02 17.16 -8.23
CA GLU A 373 19.75 17.91 -8.30
C GLU A 373 18.83 17.45 -9.46
N GLY A 374 19.34 16.70 -10.44
CA GLY A 374 18.56 16.36 -11.64
C GLY A 374 18.36 17.54 -12.61
N ALA A 375 17.42 17.39 -13.55
CA ALA A 375 17.06 18.45 -14.50
C ALA A 375 16.15 19.51 -13.85
N SER A 376 16.17 20.73 -14.39
CA SER A 376 15.30 21.84 -13.95
C SER A 376 14.64 22.48 -15.16
N PHE A 377 13.38 22.88 -15.01
CA PHE A 377 12.55 23.41 -16.08
C PHE A 377 12.00 24.80 -15.72
N PRO A 378 11.90 25.72 -16.69
CA PRO A 378 11.57 27.13 -16.44
C PRO A 378 10.11 27.35 -16.00
N SER A 379 9.23 26.37 -16.23
CA SER A 379 7.84 26.44 -15.78
C SER A 379 7.26 25.04 -15.58
N ALA A 380 6.17 24.97 -14.82
CA ALA A 380 5.46 23.72 -14.58
C ALA A 380 5.06 23.02 -15.88
N ARG A 381 4.59 23.79 -16.88
CA ARG A 381 4.22 23.25 -18.20
C ARG A 381 5.41 22.60 -18.92
N VAL A 382 6.58 23.23 -18.90
CA VAL A 382 7.78 22.65 -19.53
C VAL A 382 8.23 21.40 -18.79
N GLY A 383 8.13 21.39 -17.46
CA GLY A 383 8.40 20.22 -16.63
C GLY A 383 7.49 19.03 -16.94
N VAL A 384 6.18 19.26 -16.98
CA VAL A 384 5.19 18.25 -17.38
C VAL A 384 5.49 17.73 -18.79
N ARG A 385 5.76 18.62 -19.76
CA ARG A 385 6.14 18.22 -21.12
C ARG A 385 7.38 17.33 -21.13
N ALA A 386 8.41 17.65 -20.35
CA ALA A 386 9.62 16.84 -20.28
C ALA A 386 9.31 15.43 -19.76
N GLN A 387 8.50 15.31 -18.71
CA GLN A 387 8.06 14.00 -18.22
C GLN A 387 7.27 13.21 -19.26
N ILE A 388 6.33 13.87 -19.95
CA ILE A 388 5.54 13.24 -21.02
C ILE A 388 6.45 12.74 -22.15
N GLN A 389 7.43 13.54 -22.56
CA GLN A 389 8.42 13.12 -23.56
C GLN A 389 9.25 11.93 -23.06
N HIS A 390 9.65 11.93 -21.79
CA HIS A 390 10.42 10.83 -21.21
C HIS A 390 9.60 9.52 -21.17
N LEU A 391 8.31 9.59 -20.78
CA LEU A 391 7.40 8.45 -20.84
C LEU A 391 7.17 7.95 -22.28
N LYS A 392 7.04 8.86 -23.26
CA LYS A 392 6.98 8.50 -24.68
C LYS A 392 8.27 7.85 -25.17
N ALA A 393 9.41 8.23 -24.59
CA ALA A 393 10.69 7.59 -24.88
C ALA A 393 10.65 6.11 -24.50
N TYR A 394 10.24 5.81 -23.27
CA TYR A 394 10.10 4.43 -22.78
C TYR A 394 8.99 3.64 -23.48
N GLY A 395 7.84 4.29 -23.71
CA GLY A 395 6.61 3.61 -24.06
C GLY A 395 6.41 3.31 -25.55
N GLY A 396 7.04 4.08 -26.44
CA GLY A 396 6.76 3.99 -27.87
C GLY A 396 7.91 4.37 -28.80
N LEU A 397 7.70 4.09 -30.08
CA LEU A 397 8.64 4.37 -31.17
C LEU A 397 8.29 5.65 -31.93
N GLU A 398 7.11 6.22 -31.68
CA GLU A 398 6.62 7.41 -32.37
C GLU A 398 7.50 8.63 -32.10
N PRO A 399 7.73 9.50 -33.10
CA PRO A 399 8.48 10.74 -32.91
C PRO A 399 7.75 11.69 -31.96
N LEU A 400 8.49 12.65 -31.38
CA LEU A 400 7.87 13.74 -30.62
C LEU A 400 7.05 14.62 -31.55
N VAL A 401 5.90 15.09 -31.06
CA VAL A 401 5.08 16.09 -31.77
C VAL A 401 5.59 17.49 -31.46
N GLN A 402 5.97 17.75 -30.21
CA GLN A 402 6.53 19.03 -29.78
C GLN A 402 8.06 19.04 -29.77
N ARG A 403 8.64 20.24 -29.67
CA ARG A 403 10.09 20.41 -29.48
C ARG A 403 10.55 19.64 -28.24
N GLN A 404 11.65 18.89 -28.38
CA GLN A 404 12.28 18.19 -27.27
C GLN A 404 12.72 19.17 -26.18
N VAL A 405 12.23 18.94 -24.97
CA VAL A 405 12.64 19.61 -23.72
C VAL A 405 13.18 18.61 -22.69
N ASP A 406 12.86 17.31 -22.82
CA ASP A 406 13.51 16.25 -22.06
C ASP A 406 14.99 16.16 -22.45
N PRO A 407 15.92 16.47 -21.53
CA PRO A 407 17.34 16.46 -21.82
C PRO A 407 17.92 15.04 -21.97
N ARG A 408 17.18 14.01 -21.54
CA ARG A 408 17.60 12.60 -21.59
C ARG A 408 16.90 11.77 -22.65
N PHE A 409 15.98 12.36 -23.41
CA PHE A 409 15.14 11.65 -24.39
C PHE A 409 15.94 10.72 -25.33
N GLN A 410 17.05 11.21 -25.86
CA GLN A 410 17.90 10.48 -26.81
C GLN A 410 18.67 9.29 -26.21
N PHE A 411 18.82 9.23 -24.87
CA PHE A 411 19.56 8.15 -24.21
C PHE A 411 18.68 6.97 -23.83
N VAL A 412 17.35 7.14 -23.87
CA VAL A 412 16.40 6.04 -23.64
C VAL A 412 16.23 5.25 -24.93
N ARG A 413 16.47 3.93 -24.87
CA ARG A 413 16.12 3.04 -25.96
C ARG A 413 14.59 3.09 -26.16
N ARG A 414 14.17 3.60 -27.32
CA ARG A 414 12.75 3.84 -27.62
C ARG A 414 11.93 2.55 -27.51
N GLY A 415 10.78 2.62 -26.84
CA GLY A 415 9.83 1.50 -26.71
C GLY A 415 10.29 0.34 -25.81
N ILE A 416 11.31 0.53 -24.97
CA ILE A 416 11.86 -0.52 -24.10
C ILE A 416 10.94 -0.92 -22.92
N ALA A 417 10.02 -0.04 -22.53
CA ALA A 417 9.07 -0.27 -21.44
C ALA A 417 7.66 0.25 -21.79
N PRO A 418 6.89 -0.45 -22.65
CA PRO A 418 5.53 -0.07 -23.00
C PRO A 418 4.53 -0.04 -21.84
N LEU A 419 4.79 -0.79 -20.75
CA LEU A 419 3.91 -0.94 -19.59
C LEU A 419 4.50 -0.29 -18.32
N VAL A 420 3.64 0.20 -17.42
CA VAL A 420 4.04 0.85 -16.15
C VAL A 420 4.97 -0.03 -15.32
N GLN A 421 4.69 -1.33 -15.20
CA GLN A 421 5.54 -2.26 -14.44
C GLN A 421 6.96 -2.37 -14.99
N GLN A 422 7.17 -2.12 -16.28
CA GLN A 422 8.48 -2.19 -16.92
C GLN A 422 9.34 -0.94 -16.64
N LEU A 423 8.79 0.09 -15.97
CA LEU A 423 9.56 1.23 -15.48
C LEU A 423 10.40 0.89 -14.24
N SER A 424 10.01 -0.14 -13.47
CA SER A 424 10.80 -0.66 -12.35
C SER A 424 12.19 -1.10 -12.82
N GLY A 425 13.22 -0.69 -12.09
CA GLY A 425 14.62 -0.96 -12.44
C GLY A 425 15.14 -0.20 -13.68
N ARG A 426 14.32 0.63 -14.34
CA ARG A 426 14.69 1.40 -15.54
C ARG A 426 14.59 2.90 -15.33
N TRP A 427 13.41 3.37 -14.93
CA TRP A 427 13.19 4.76 -14.55
C TRP A 427 13.72 5.02 -13.14
N SER A 428 13.41 4.11 -12.22
CA SER A 428 13.88 4.10 -10.85
C SER A 428 14.64 2.80 -10.57
N ASN A 429 15.60 2.83 -9.65
CA ASN A 429 16.27 1.63 -9.15
C ASN A 429 15.35 0.78 -8.24
N ASP A 430 14.22 1.35 -7.81
CA ASP A 430 13.20 0.68 -7.04
C ASP A 430 12.45 -0.36 -7.90
N MET A 431 12.49 -1.62 -7.50
CA MET A 431 11.81 -2.72 -8.19
C MET A 431 10.29 -2.68 -8.00
N GLU A 432 9.79 -1.98 -6.98
CA GLU A 432 8.36 -1.78 -6.72
C GLU A 432 7.81 -0.50 -7.37
N TYR A 433 8.64 0.24 -8.10
CA TYR A 433 8.27 1.55 -8.66
C TYR A 433 6.99 1.51 -9.50
N GLY A 434 6.88 0.54 -10.42
CA GLY A 434 5.67 0.34 -11.22
C GLY A 434 4.45 0.01 -10.37
N SER A 435 4.60 -0.81 -9.33
CA SER A 435 3.53 -1.12 -8.37
C SER A 435 3.05 0.11 -7.61
N LYS A 436 3.96 1.02 -7.23
CA LYS A 436 3.61 2.30 -6.58
C LYS A 436 2.79 3.21 -7.49
N ILE A 437 3.15 3.30 -8.77
CA ILE A 437 2.37 4.04 -9.76
C ILE A 437 0.97 3.42 -9.91
N LEU A 438 0.89 2.10 -10.09
CA LEU A 438 -0.39 1.40 -10.24
C LEU A 438 -1.27 1.50 -8.99
N ALA A 439 -0.69 1.57 -7.80
CA ALA A 439 -1.42 1.82 -6.56
C ALA A 439 -2.11 3.18 -6.58
N PHE A 440 -1.41 4.24 -7.00
CA PHE A 440 -2.03 5.56 -7.20
C PHE A 440 -3.09 5.54 -8.31
N MET A 441 -2.82 4.89 -9.44
CA MET A 441 -3.79 4.80 -10.55
C MET A 441 -5.07 4.11 -10.10
N ARG A 442 -4.96 3.03 -9.33
CA ARG A 442 -6.11 2.34 -8.77
C ARG A 442 -6.94 3.25 -7.87
N ARG A 443 -6.29 3.95 -6.93
CA ARG A 443 -6.97 4.89 -6.02
C ARG A 443 -7.63 6.04 -6.79
N LEU A 444 -6.97 6.53 -7.85
CA LEU A 444 -7.54 7.52 -8.77
C LEU A 444 -8.82 6.99 -9.40
N TYR A 445 -8.78 5.79 -9.97
CA TYR A 445 -9.94 5.17 -10.62
C TYR A 445 -11.07 4.81 -9.65
N GLU A 446 -10.75 4.35 -8.44
CA GLU A 446 -11.72 4.13 -7.37
C GLU A 446 -12.40 5.46 -6.98
N SER A 447 -11.62 6.53 -6.78
CA SER A 447 -12.17 7.85 -6.45
C SER A 447 -13.00 8.47 -7.59
N ALA A 448 -12.70 8.10 -8.82
CA ALA A 448 -13.35 8.60 -10.03
C ALA A 448 -14.58 7.77 -10.43
N GLY A 449 -14.86 6.65 -9.74
CA GLY A 449 -15.97 5.75 -10.03
C GLY A 449 -15.76 4.85 -11.24
N PHE A 450 -14.51 4.72 -11.71
CA PHE A 450 -14.12 3.76 -12.74
C PHE A 450 -13.88 2.36 -12.17
N LEU A 451 -13.54 2.29 -10.88
CA LEU A 451 -13.42 1.10 -10.05
C LEU A 451 -14.39 1.24 -8.87
#